data_AF-C6XET4-F1
#
_entry.id   AF-C6XET4-F1
#
_cell.length_a   1.000
_cell.length_b   1.000
_cell.length_c   1.000
_cell.angle_alpha   90.00
_cell.angle_beta   90.00
_cell.angle_gamma   90.00
#
_symmetry.space_group_name_H-M   'P 1'
#
loop_
_entity.id
_entity.type
_entity.pdbx_description
1 polymer ?
#
loop_
_entity_poly.entity_id
_entity_poly.type
_entity_poly.pdbx_seq_one_letter_code
_entity_poly.pdbx_strand_id
1 'polypeptide(L)'
;MKKHYKFARNQAGVTLMELIIGLAIIGVIIAGVTALFGSADSQQKSNQIQVDLTAIRTAVKQLYFGQGGYGTANMNDTLVTAKKIPTTLSVDTSTSPDTISHAMNGTINIVGATTAYNVTVTNIPSDVCTNIMAAGTGWTTIKAGSAAARTLPITPVTAAADCGAANPTTMIFTGQ
;
A
#
# COMPACT_ATOMS: atom_id res chain seq x y z
N MET A 1 -38.61 -39.95 49.89
CA MET A 1 -37.74 -38.85 50.35
C MET A 1 -37.04 -38.22 49.14
N LYS A 2 -37.44 -37.02 48.71
CA LYS A 2 -36.73 -36.28 47.64
C LYS A 2 -35.86 -35.20 48.29
N LYS A 3 -34.54 -35.29 48.10
CA LYS A 3 -33.54 -34.38 48.68
C LYS A 3 -33.46 -33.14 47.77
N HIS A 4 -33.99 -32.00 48.23
CA HIS A 4 -33.93 -30.74 47.50
C HIS A 4 -32.52 -30.13 47.61
N TYR A 5 -31.71 -30.21 46.56
CA TYR A 5 -30.46 -29.45 46.47
C TYR A 5 -30.78 -27.99 46.07
N LYS A 6 -30.57 -27.05 47.00
CA LYS A 6 -30.59 -25.61 46.68
C LYS A 6 -29.24 -25.23 46.09
N PHE A 7 -29.20 -24.90 44.80
CA PHE A 7 -28.05 -24.22 44.21
C PHE A 7 -28.00 -22.78 44.74
N ALA A 8 -27.06 -22.49 45.64
CA ALA A 8 -26.75 -21.12 46.04
C ALA A 8 -26.04 -20.44 44.85
N ARG A 9 -26.71 -19.47 44.23
CA ARG A 9 -26.14 -18.66 43.16
C ARG A 9 -25.31 -17.55 43.81
N ASN A 10 -24.01 -17.80 44.00
CA ASN A 10 -23.08 -16.78 44.50
C ASN A 10 -23.04 -15.62 43.50
N GLN A 11 -23.56 -14.46 43.90
CA GLN A 11 -23.38 -13.22 43.17
C GLN A 11 -21.98 -12.70 43.47
N ALA A 12 -21.01 -13.01 42.60
CA ALA A 12 -19.72 -12.36 42.62
C ALA A 12 -19.91 -10.94 42.05
N GLY A 13 -20.23 -9.99 42.92
CA GLY A 13 -20.27 -8.58 42.56
C GLY A 13 -18.84 -8.08 42.35
N VAL A 14 -18.57 -7.55 41.16
CA VAL A 14 -17.29 -6.87 40.88
C VAL A 14 -17.33 -5.51 41.56
N THR A 15 -16.26 -5.13 42.25
CA THR A 15 -16.21 -3.81 42.91
C THR A 15 -16.05 -2.71 41.86
N LEU A 16 -16.58 -1.51 42.12
CA LEU A 16 -16.41 -0.36 41.22
C LEU A 16 -14.92 -0.08 40.94
N MET A 17 -14.07 -0.24 41.96
CA MET A 17 -12.63 -0.04 41.87
C MET A 17 -11.92 -1.08 41.01
N GLU A 18 -12.34 -2.34 41.09
CA GLU A 18 -11.80 -3.41 40.26
C GLU A 18 -12.17 -3.22 38.79
N LEU A 19 -13.36 -2.67 38.52
CA LEU A 19 -13.81 -2.36 37.17
C LEU A 19 -12.97 -1.23 36.55
N ILE A 20 -12.70 -0.14 37.27
CA ILE A 20 -11.88 0.96 36.73
C ILE A 20 -10.43 0.52 36.50
N ILE A 21 -9.86 -0.32 37.37
CA ILE A 21 -8.50 -0.87 37.21
C ILE A 21 -8.47 -1.82 36.00
N GLY A 22 -9.49 -2.68 35.85
CA GLY A 22 -9.61 -3.57 34.69
C GLY A 22 -9.70 -2.80 33.37
N LEU A 23 -10.52 -1.74 33.31
CA LEU A 23 -10.63 -0.89 32.12
C LEU A 23 -9.32 -0.16 31.80
N ALA A 24 -8.59 0.31 32.81
CA ALA A 24 -7.30 0.97 32.62
C ALA A 24 -6.25 0.00 32.03
N ILE A 25 -6.18 -1.23 32.55
CA ILE A 25 -5.27 -2.26 32.02
C ILE A 25 -5.63 -2.62 30.57
N ILE A 26 -6.92 -2.83 30.28
CA ILE A 26 -7.39 -3.11 28.92
C ILE A 26 -7.03 -1.96 27.97
N GLY A 27 -7.20 -0.70 28.39
CA GLY A 27 -6.86 0.47 27.59
C GLY A 27 -5.36 0.53 27.22
N VAL A 28 -4.47 0.25 28.17
CA VAL A 28 -3.02 0.20 27.93
C VAL A 28 -2.66 -0.93 26.97
N ILE A 29 -3.27 -2.11 27.13
CA ILE A 29 -3.05 -3.25 26.23
C ILE A 29 -3.49 -2.91 24.80
N ILE A 30 -4.68 -2.31 24.62
CA ILE A 30 -5.17 -1.90 23.31
C ILE A 30 -4.21 -0.88 22.66
N ALA A 31 -3.76 0.13 23.41
CA ALA A 31 -2.79 1.09 22.92
C ALA A 31 -1.47 0.42 22.49
N GLY A 32 -0.95 -0.51 23.28
CA GLY A 32 0.25 -1.28 22.94
C GLY A 32 0.09 -2.11 21.66
N VAL A 33 -1.07 -2.76 21.48
CA VAL A 33 -1.35 -3.58 20.28
C VAL A 33 -1.50 -2.73 19.03
N THR A 34 -2.10 -1.53 19.12
CA THR A 34 -2.26 -0.65 17.95
C THR A 34 -0.93 -0.18 17.35
N ALA A 35 0.10 0.02 18.18
CA ALA A 35 1.44 0.38 17.71
C ALA A 35 2.15 -0.76 16.94
N LEU A 36 1.96 -2.01 17.37
CA LEU A 36 2.48 -3.17 16.62
C LEU A 36 1.67 -3.49 15.37
N PHE A 37 0.35 -3.23 15.37
CA PHE A 37 -0.51 -3.53 14.23
C PHE A 37 -0.23 -2.61 13.04
N GLY A 38 0.11 -1.34 13.30
CA GLY A 38 0.45 -0.37 12.24
C GLY A 38 1.68 -0.76 11.42
N SER A 39 2.73 -1.28 12.06
CA SER A 39 3.96 -1.68 11.34
C SER A 39 3.76 -2.95 10.51
N ALA A 40 3.00 -3.94 11.00
CA ALA A 40 2.68 -5.15 10.24
C ALA A 40 1.81 -4.86 9.00
N ASP A 41 0.78 -4.01 9.15
CA ASP A 41 -0.09 -3.60 8.05
C ASP A 41 0.68 -2.81 6.98
N SER A 42 1.56 -1.89 7.41
CA SER A 42 2.44 -1.15 6.50
C SER A 42 3.36 -2.06 5.68
N GLN A 43 3.92 -3.10 6.30
CA GLN A 43 4.82 -4.04 5.63
C GLN A 43 4.06 -4.88 4.60
N GLN A 44 2.86 -5.36 4.96
CA GLN A 44 2.02 -6.12 4.03
C GLN A 44 1.60 -5.28 2.82
N LYS A 45 1.16 -4.03 3.07
CA LYS A 45 0.83 -3.07 1.99
C LYS A 45 2.03 -2.75 1.11
N SER A 46 3.21 -2.54 1.71
CA SER A 46 4.47 -2.30 0.99
C SER A 46 4.85 -3.47 0.10
N ASN A 47 4.75 -4.70 0.61
CA ASN A 47 5.07 -5.90 -0.15
C ASN A 47 4.07 -6.11 -1.30
N GLN A 48 2.77 -5.94 -1.03
CA GLN A 48 1.73 -6.12 -2.04
C GLN A 48 1.89 -5.14 -3.19
N ILE A 49 2.02 -3.84 -2.89
CA ILE A 49 2.17 -2.83 -3.95
C ILE A 49 3.47 -3.02 -4.73
N GLN A 50 4.54 -3.50 -4.09
CA GLN A 50 5.80 -3.80 -4.77
C GLN A 50 5.68 -4.98 -5.75
N VAL A 51 4.92 -6.01 -5.38
CA VAL A 51 4.58 -7.13 -6.28
C VAL A 51 3.73 -6.62 -7.45
N ASP A 52 2.72 -5.81 -7.17
CA ASP A 52 1.83 -5.25 -8.20
C ASP A 52 2.60 -4.38 -9.20
N LEU A 53 3.47 -3.49 -8.69
CA LEU A 53 4.35 -2.65 -9.50
C LEU A 53 5.32 -3.48 -10.35
N THR A 54 5.87 -4.56 -9.80
CA THR A 54 6.76 -5.47 -10.53
C THR A 54 6.02 -6.20 -11.66
N ALA A 55 4.79 -6.64 -11.39
CA ALA A 55 3.92 -7.28 -12.38
C ALA A 55 3.55 -6.30 -13.50
N ILE A 56 3.11 -5.07 -13.16
CA ILE A 56 2.80 -4.01 -14.14
C ILE A 56 4.02 -3.70 -14.99
N ARG A 57 5.20 -3.51 -14.38
CA ARG A 57 6.46 -3.28 -15.12
C ARG A 57 6.73 -4.39 -16.12
N THR A 58 6.58 -5.64 -15.70
CA THR A 58 6.80 -6.82 -16.55
C THR A 58 5.79 -6.87 -17.69
N ALA A 59 4.52 -6.59 -17.41
CA ALA A 59 3.46 -6.53 -18.40
C ALA A 59 3.70 -5.44 -19.46
N VAL A 60 4.06 -4.23 -19.03
CA VAL A 60 4.37 -3.13 -19.94
C VAL A 60 5.55 -3.51 -20.84
N LYS A 61 6.63 -4.05 -20.26
CA LYS A 61 7.77 -4.53 -21.06
C LYS A 61 7.39 -5.62 -22.06
N GLN A 62 6.51 -6.55 -21.69
CA GLN A 62 6.05 -7.61 -22.60
C GLN A 62 5.20 -7.07 -23.76
N LEU A 63 4.29 -6.14 -23.50
CA LEU A 63 3.38 -5.60 -24.53
C LEU A 63 4.10 -4.68 -25.52
N TYR A 64 5.07 -3.90 -25.04
CA TYR A 64 5.80 -2.93 -25.84
C TYR A 64 7.15 -3.46 -26.34
N PHE A 65 7.42 -4.75 -26.13
CA PHE A 65 8.64 -5.39 -26.64
C PHE A 65 8.70 -5.25 -28.17
N GLY A 66 9.79 -4.68 -28.68
CA GLY A 66 10.00 -4.48 -30.11
C GLY A 66 9.27 -3.28 -30.73
N GLN A 67 8.51 -2.48 -29.97
CA GLN A 67 7.76 -1.32 -30.50
C GLN A 67 8.59 -0.03 -30.65
N GLY A 68 9.90 -0.07 -30.38
CA GLY A 68 10.80 1.10 -30.47
C GLY A 68 10.62 2.15 -29.38
N GLY A 69 9.58 2.04 -28.55
CA GLY A 69 9.29 2.90 -27.42
C GLY A 69 7.90 2.63 -26.82
N TYR A 70 7.48 3.53 -25.94
CA TYR A 70 6.24 3.47 -25.17
C TYR A 70 5.23 4.57 -25.56
N GLY A 71 5.60 5.49 -26.47
CA GLY A 71 4.74 6.61 -26.86
C GLY A 71 4.47 7.59 -25.72
N THR A 72 3.39 8.36 -25.78
CA THR A 72 3.00 9.36 -24.74
C THR A 72 1.58 9.13 -24.18
N ALA A 73 0.89 8.10 -24.66
CA ALA A 73 -0.48 7.82 -24.29
C ALA A 73 -0.58 7.14 -22.92
N ASN A 74 -1.78 7.23 -22.33
CA ASN A 74 -2.15 6.39 -21.21
C ASN A 74 -2.28 4.93 -21.66
N MET A 75 -1.79 4.00 -20.85
CA MET A 75 -1.75 2.57 -21.16
C MET A 75 -2.75 1.73 -20.37
N ASN A 76 -3.54 2.34 -19.48
CA ASN A 76 -4.46 1.61 -18.59
C ASN A 76 -5.42 0.74 -19.41
N ASP A 77 -6.16 1.31 -20.37
CA ASP A 77 -7.12 0.58 -21.22
C ASP A 77 -6.47 -0.59 -21.96
N THR A 78 -5.24 -0.37 -22.44
CA THR A 78 -4.47 -1.41 -23.15
C THR A 78 -4.08 -2.54 -22.20
N LEU A 79 -3.60 -2.22 -20.99
CA LEU A 79 -3.23 -3.21 -19.99
C LEU A 79 -4.45 -3.97 -19.44
N VAL A 80 -5.58 -3.28 -19.24
CA VAL A 80 -6.85 -3.88 -18.80
C VAL A 80 -7.39 -4.82 -19.87
N THR A 81 -7.49 -4.36 -21.12
CA THR A 81 -7.95 -5.18 -22.25
C THR A 81 -7.06 -6.41 -22.46
N ALA A 82 -5.74 -6.24 -22.32
CA ALA A 82 -4.77 -7.34 -22.41
C ALA A 82 -4.77 -8.28 -21.19
N LYS A 83 -5.60 -8.01 -20.16
CA LYS A 83 -5.65 -8.76 -18.89
C LYS A 83 -4.30 -8.85 -18.20
N LYS A 84 -3.56 -7.74 -18.21
CA LYS A 84 -2.21 -7.61 -17.65
C LYS A 84 -2.17 -6.85 -16.32
N ILE A 85 -3.32 -6.51 -15.76
CA ILE A 85 -3.44 -5.91 -14.43
C ILE A 85 -3.53 -7.01 -13.36
N PRO A 86 -2.70 -6.96 -12.30
CA PRO A 86 -2.82 -7.86 -11.15
C PRO A 86 -4.24 -7.91 -10.57
N THR A 87 -4.70 -9.11 -10.18
CA THR A 87 -6.04 -9.31 -9.61
C THR A 87 -6.22 -8.74 -8.21
N THR A 88 -5.13 -8.32 -7.58
CA THR A 88 -5.07 -7.60 -6.30
C THR A 88 -5.48 -6.13 -6.44
N LEU A 89 -5.50 -5.62 -7.67
CA LEU A 89 -5.95 -4.28 -8.00
C LEU A 89 -7.40 -4.32 -8.47
N SER A 90 -8.15 -3.28 -8.15
CA SER A 90 -9.51 -3.09 -8.67
C SER A 90 -9.45 -2.26 -9.96
N VAL A 91 -10.31 -2.60 -10.91
CA VAL A 91 -10.42 -1.91 -12.20
C VAL A 91 -11.86 -1.42 -12.37
N ASP A 92 -12.00 -0.13 -12.60
CA ASP A 92 -13.25 0.50 -13.01
C ASP A 92 -13.19 0.80 -14.52
N THR A 93 -13.97 0.04 -15.29
CA THR A 93 -14.07 0.18 -16.75
C THR A 93 -15.18 1.14 -17.20
N SER A 94 -15.76 1.90 -16.26
CA SER A 94 -16.74 2.95 -16.58
C SER A 94 -16.08 4.31 -16.86
N THR A 95 -14.78 4.44 -16.60
CA THR A 95 -13.99 5.63 -16.88
C THR A 95 -13.19 5.52 -18.18
N SER A 96 -12.77 6.64 -18.76
CA SER A 96 -11.85 6.65 -19.90
C SER A 96 -10.70 7.63 -19.62
N PRO A 97 -9.45 7.15 -19.43
CA PRO A 97 -9.05 5.73 -19.40
C PRO A 97 -9.63 4.98 -18.18
N ASP A 98 -9.58 3.65 -18.21
CA ASP A 98 -9.93 2.75 -17.11
C ASP A 98 -9.16 3.13 -15.84
N THR A 99 -9.86 3.19 -14.71
CA THR A 99 -9.25 3.55 -13.42
C THR A 99 -8.79 2.29 -12.71
N ILE A 100 -7.51 2.24 -12.36
CA ILE A 100 -6.91 1.14 -11.60
C ILE A 100 -6.65 1.64 -10.18
N SER A 101 -7.17 0.95 -9.17
CA SER A 101 -7.02 1.33 -7.76
C SER A 101 -6.45 0.20 -6.90
N HIS A 102 -5.67 0.56 -5.88
CA HIS A 102 -5.10 -0.39 -4.91
C HIS A 102 -5.79 -0.29 -3.54
N ALA A 103 -5.51 -1.26 -2.66
CA ALA A 103 -6.13 -1.42 -1.34
C ALA A 103 -5.93 -0.25 -0.33
N MET A 104 -5.15 0.77 -0.70
CA MET A 104 -4.95 1.97 0.13
C MET A 104 -5.79 3.17 -0.38
N ASN A 105 -6.82 2.91 -1.19
CA ASN A 105 -7.70 3.94 -1.77
C ASN A 105 -6.94 4.97 -2.62
N GLY A 106 -5.89 4.53 -3.30
CA GLY A 106 -5.16 5.31 -4.30
C GLY A 106 -5.28 4.67 -5.67
N THR A 107 -4.80 5.39 -6.68
CA THR A 107 -4.89 5.01 -8.09
C THR A 107 -3.51 4.75 -8.68
N ILE A 108 -3.44 3.82 -9.62
CA ILE A 108 -2.26 3.55 -10.45
C ILE A 108 -2.55 4.02 -11.87
N ASN A 109 -1.64 4.84 -12.41
CA ASN A 109 -1.76 5.37 -13.75
C ASN A 109 -0.46 5.14 -14.54
N ILE A 110 -0.55 4.46 -15.68
CA ILE A 110 0.60 4.12 -16.52
C ILE A 110 0.57 4.96 -17.78
N VAL A 111 1.62 5.76 -18.00
CA VAL A 111 1.70 6.68 -19.15
C VAL A 111 3.06 6.56 -19.81
N GLY A 112 3.06 6.47 -21.14
CA GLY A 112 4.28 6.50 -21.94
C GLY A 112 5.03 7.85 -21.84
N ALA A 113 6.34 7.79 -21.95
CA ALA A 113 7.25 8.93 -21.97
C ALA A 113 8.31 8.74 -23.06
N THR A 114 7.84 8.53 -24.30
CA THR A 114 8.63 8.26 -25.51
C THR A 114 9.42 6.96 -25.43
N THR A 115 10.63 6.97 -24.88
CA THR A 115 11.49 5.77 -24.70
C THR A 115 11.40 5.18 -23.29
N ALA A 116 10.68 5.85 -22.39
CA ALA A 116 10.40 5.41 -21.04
C ALA A 116 8.88 5.36 -20.80
N TYR A 117 8.46 4.95 -19.62
CA TYR A 117 7.09 5.10 -19.13
C TYR A 117 7.11 5.40 -17.65
N ASN A 118 6.05 6.05 -17.17
CA ASN A 118 5.85 6.39 -15.76
C ASN A 118 4.67 5.63 -15.21
N VAL A 119 4.86 5.00 -14.06
CA VAL A 119 3.78 4.46 -13.23
C VAL A 119 3.60 5.40 -12.05
N THR A 120 2.48 6.13 -12.06
CA THR A 120 2.11 7.06 -10.99
C THR A 120 1.17 6.36 -10.03
N VAL A 121 1.51 6.36 -8.74
CA VAL A 121 0.71 5.76 -7.68
C VAL A 121 0.37 6.82 -6.63
N THR A 122 -0.91 7.06 -6.40
CA THR A 122 -1.38 8.09 -5.45
C THR A 122 -1.70 7.48 -4.08
N ASN A 123 -1.87 8.35 -3.07
CA ASN A 123 -2.33 7.96 -1.74
C ASN A 123 -1.44 6.89 -1.05
N ILE A 124 -0.12 7.08 -1.09
CA ILE A 124 0.84 6.20 -0.40
C ILE A 124 1.17 6.78 0.98
N PRO A 125 0.91 6.06 2.09
CA PRO A 125 1.37 6.44 3.42
C PRO A 125 2.90 6.57 3.51
N SER A 126 3.42 7.47 4.36
CA SER A 126 4.87 7.79 4.40
C SER A 126 5.78 6.60 4.76
N ASP A 127 5.31 5.70 5.63
CA ASP A 127 5.98 4.45 6.00
C ASP A 127 6.05 3.47 4.81
N VAL A 128 4.94 3.27 4.10
CA VAL A 128 4.88 2.47 2.87
C VAL A 128 5.79 3.07 1.80
N CYS A 129 5.73 4.40 1.61
CA CYS A 129 6.58 5.14 0.67
C CYS A 129 8.07 4.86 0.91
N THR A 130 8.50 4.98 2.17
CA THR A 130 9.91 4.79 2.55
C THR A 130 10.35 3.37 2.24
N ASN A 131 9.53 2.36 2.58
CA ASN A 131 9.83 0.96 2.33
C ASN A 131 9.95 0.66 0.83
N ILE A 132 8.96 1.07 0.03
CA ILE A 132 8.94 0.73 -1.41
C ILE A 132 9.97 1.54 -2.22
N MET A 133 10.29 2.76 -1.80
CA MET A 133 11.35 3.56 -2.42
C MET A 133 12.73 2.95 -2.16
N ALA A 134 13.02 2.57 -0.91
CA ALA A 134 14.30 1.94 -0.56
C ALA A 134 14.48 0.56 -1.21
N ALA A 135 13.39 -0.20 -1.39
CA ALA A 135 13.40 -1.51 -2.00
C ALA A 135 13.20 -1.48 -3.54
N GLY A 136 13.12 -0.30 -4.16
CA GLY A 136 12.59 -0.08 -5.51
C GLY A 136 13.44 -0.58 -6.69
N THR A 137 13.86 -1.83 -6.70
CA THR A 137 14.70 -2.42 -7.76
C THR A 137 14.00 -2.48 -9.13
N GLY A 138 14.80 -2.48 -10.21
CA GLY A 138 14.35 -2.69 -11.61
C GLY A 138 13.61 -1.52 -12.27
N TRP A 139 13.49 -0.39 -11.58
CA TRP A 139 13.10 0.89 -12.15
C TRP A 139 14.35 1.69 -12.55
N THR A 140 14.20 2.71 -13.39
CA THR A 140 15.29 3.62 -13.74
C THR A 140 15.38 4.73 -12.69
N THR A 141 14.24 5.33 -12.34
CA THR A 141 14.14 6.31 -11.27
C THR A 141 12.86 6.16 -10.47
N ILE A 142 12.87 6.68 -9.24
CA ILE A 142 11.71 6.76 -8.36
C ILE A 142 11.64 8.17 -7.77
N LYS A 143 10.43 8.73 -7.71
CA LYS A 143 10.16 10.05 -7.14
C LYS A 143 9.00 9.95 -6.15
N ALA A 144 9.09 10.63 -5.00
CA ALA A 144 7.97 10.82 -4.08
C ALA A 144 7.60 12.31 -4.00
N GLY A 145 6.31 12.62 -4.17
CA GLY A 145 5.75 13.96 -4.07
C GLY A 145 6.53 14.99 -4.89
N SER A 146 6.96 16.05 -4.23
CA SER A 146 7.76 17.14 -4.80
C SER A 146 9.28 16.89 -4.78
N ALA A 147 9.76 15.76 -4.26
CA ALA A 147 11.18 15.45 -4.22
C ALA A 147 11.76 15.30 -5.63
N ALA A 148 13.10 15.40 -5.72
CA ALA A 148 13.80 15.09 -6.97
C ALA A 148 13.69 13.59 -7.27
N ALA A 149 13.62 13.22 -8.55
CA ALA A 149 13.69 11.82 -8.94
C ALA A 149 15.07 11.23 -8.57
N ARG A 150 15.06 10.05 -7.97
CA ARG A 150 16.26 9.36 -7.50
C ARG A 150 16.58 8.18 -8.41
N THR A 151 17.86 8.02 -8.75
CA THR A 151 18.39 6.80 -9.36
C THR A 151 18.67 5.76 -8.28
N LEU A 152 18.54 4.48 -8.62
CA LEU A 152 18.76 3.37 -7.69
C LEU A 152 20.25 3.00 -7.58
N PRO A 153 20.71 2.47 -6.43
CA PRO A 153 19.94 2.20 -5.21
C PRO A 153 19.65 3.47 -4.39
N ILE A 154 18.51 3.48 -3.68
CA ILE A 154 18.12 4.58 -2.79
C ILE A 154 18.30 4.12 -1.34
N THR A 155 19.02 4.90 -0.53
CA THR A 155 19.23 4.55 0.88
C THR A 155 17.95 4.77 1.70
N PRO A 156 17.73 4.01 2.78
CA PRO A 156 16.59 4.24 3.67
C PRO A 156 16.52 5.66 4.23
N VAL A 157 17.67 6.31 4.47
CA VAL A 157 17.73 7.70 4.96
C VAL A 157 17.22 8.69 3.91
N THR A 158 17.64 8.52 2.66
CA THR A 158 17.15 9.35 1.55
C THR A 158 15.67 9.11 1.28
N ALA A 159 15.23 7.84 1.31
CA ALA A 159 13.83 7.49 1.14
C ALA A 159 12.95 8.12 2.23
N ALA A 160 13.37 8.04 3.49
CA ALA A 160 12.65 8.65 4.60
C ALA A 160 12.55 10.17 4.47
N ALA A 161 13.63 10.84 4.02
CA ALA A 161 13.61 12.28 3.78
C ALA A 161 12.64 12.68 2.65
N ASP A 162 12.68 11.96 1.52
CA ASP A 162 11.81 12.27 0.36
C ASP A 162 10.33 11.95 0.65
N CYS A 163 10.05 10.87 1.40
CA CYS A 163 8.70 10.45 1.77
C CYS A 163 8.11 11.22 2.98
N GLY A 164 8.93 11.97 3.72
CA GLY A 164 8.51 12.76 4.88
C GLY A 164 7.85 14.10 4.54
N ALA A 165 7.91 14.54 3.28
CA ALA A 165 7.41 15.86 2.85
C ALA A 165 5.88 15.94 2.75
N ALA A 166 5.18 14.82 2.60
CA ALA A 166 3.72 14.75 2.52
C ALA A 166 3.21 13.38 2.99
N ASN A 167 2.03 13.37 3.65
CA ASN A 167 1.34 12.15 4.05
C ASN A 167 -0.18 12.31 3.84
N PRO A 168 -0.82 11.55 2.95
CA PRO A 168 -0.21 10.59 2.02
C PRO A 168 0.55 11.30 0.88
N THR A 169 1.41 10.56 0.18
CA THR A 169 2.20 11.08 -0.95
C THR A 169 1.89 10.36 -2.26
N THR A 170 2.22 10.99 -3.39
CA THR A 170 2.15 10.40 -4.72
C THR A 170 3.55 9.97 -5.15
N MET A 171 3.69 8.75 -5.64
CA MET A 171 4.95 8.22 -6.13
C MET A 171 4.94 8.03 -7.64
N ILE A 172 6.08 8.28 -8.28
CA ILE A 172 6.27 8.06 -9.72
C ILE A 172 7.46 7.13 -9.88
N PHE A 173 7.23 6.00 -10.55
CA PHE A 173 8.24 5.02 -10.91
C PHE A 173 8.48 5.09 -12.42
N THR A 174 9.70 5.37 -12.84
CA THR A 174 10.04 5.45 -14.26
C THR A 174 10.70 4.16 -14.71
N GLY A 175 10.11 3.50 -15.70
CA GLY A 175 10.65 2.30 -16.35
C GLY A 175 11.11 2.59 -17.78
N GLN A 176 11.99 1.73 -18.27
CA GLN A 176 12.47 1.68 -19.66
C GLN A 176 12.52 0.23 -20.12
#